data_AF-A0A2W6X0B8-F1
#
_entry.id   AF-A0A2W6X0B8-F1
#
_cell.length_a   1.000
_cell.length_b   1.000
_cell.length_c   1.000
_cell.angle_alpha   90.00
_cell.angle_beta   90.00
_cell.angle_gamma   90.00
#
_symmetry.space_group_name_H-M   'P 1'
#
loop_
_entity.id
_entity.type
_entity.pdbx_description
1 polymer ?
#
loop_
_entity_poly.entity_id
_entity_poly.type
_entity_poly.pdbx_seq_one_letter_code
_entity_poly.pdbx_strand_id
1 'polypeptide(L)'
;METDQTMKPYLTCMCAALLFAAPVQALAAQAAPAATIAVKKNQTIIDADGRVLGKVYEVNDAGGFVTFTAQMKVYRVPISTLSAEGARLKTSLTRKAIGL
;
A
#
# COMPACT_ATOMS: atom_id res chain seq x y z
N MET A 1 -30.35 -57.99 27.66
CA MET A 1 -31.09 -57.82 28.92
C MET A 1 -30.29 -56.83 29.75
N GLU A 2 -30.95 -55.73 30.07
CA GLU A 2 -30.39 -54.48 30.61
C GLU A 2 -29.83 -54.59 32.04
N THR A 3 -28.84 -53.75 32.33
CA THR A 3 -28.69 -52.95 33.58
C THR A 3 -27.42 -52.11 33.42
N ASP A 4 -27.28 -50.86 33.80
CA ASP A 4 -28.13 -49.71 34.11
C ASP A 4 -27.12 -48.55 34.23
N GLN A 5 -27.44 -47.38 33.70
CA GLN A 5 -26.62 -46.19 33.87
C GLN A 5 -26.83 -45.59 35.25
N THR A 6 -25.77 -45.28 36.00
CA THR A 6 -25.87 -44.26 37.06
C THR A 6 -24.54 -43.54 37.35
N MET A 7 -24.58 -42.23 37.05
CA MET A 7 -24.01 -41.08 37.78
C MET A 7 -22.50 -40.74 37.75
N LYS A 8 -22.24 -39.73 36.89
CA LYS A 8 -21.52 -38.46 37.08
C LYS A 8 -20.05 -38.44 37.58
N PRO A 9 -19.13 -37.90 36.74
CA PRO A 9 -17.81 -37.44 37.17
C PRO A 9 -17.88 -36.01 37.73
N TYR A 10 -17.49 -35.80 38.99
CA TYR A 10 -17.29 -34.48 39.56
C TYR A 10 -15.96 -34.43 40.31
N LEU A 11 -14.94 -33.84 39.68
CA LEU A 11 -13.85 -33.09 40.32
C LEU A 11 -13.09 -32.40 39.16
N THR A 12 -13.48 -31.21 38.70
CA THR A 12 -13.25 -29.86 39.27
C THR A 12 -11.77 -29.45 39.31
N CYS A 13 -11.54 -28.22 38.80
CA CYS A 13 -10.32 -27.40 38.77
C CYS A 13 -9.28 -27.80 37.71
N MET A 14 -8.77 -26.90 36.87
CA MET A 14 -8.42 -25.50 37.14
C MET A 14 -8.25 -24.69 35.84
N CYS A 15 -8.40 -23.37 35.99
CA CYS A 15 -8.51 -22.33 34.97
C CYS A 15 -7.33 -22.13 34.00
N ALA A 16 -7.70 -21.83 32.74
CA ALA A 16 -7.35 -20.65 31.93
C ALA A 16 -5.89 -20.29 31.56
N ALA A 17 -5.83 -19.80 30.30
CA ALA A 17 -4.84 -18.88 29.72
C ALA A 17 -3.59 -19.58 29.14
N LEU A 18 -3.04 -19.26 27.97
CA LEU A 18 -2.96 -18.00 27.23
C LEU A 18 -2.82 -18.26 25.72
N LEU A 19 -3.31 -17.29 24.96
CA LEU A 19 -3.05 -17.03 23.54
C LEU A 19 -1.55 -17.13 23.21
N PHE A 20 -1.20 -17.85 22.16
CA PHE A 20 -0.02 -17.51 21.36
C PHE A 20 -0.47 -17.33 19.91
N ALA A 21 -0.83 -16.08 19.60
CA ALA A 21 -0.88 -15.60 18.24
C ALA A 21 0.53 -15.75 17.65
N ALA A 22 0.66 -16.58 16.61
CA ALA A 22 1.90 -16.68 15.87
C ALA A 22 2.22 -15.31 15.23
N PRO A 23 3.49 -14.86 15.28
CA PRO A 23 3.87 -13.62 14.63
C PRO A 23 3.77 -13.84 13.12
N VAL A 24 2.84 -13.13 12.48
CA VAL A 24 2.82 -12.94 11.04
C VAL A 24 4.15 -12.29 10.68
N GLN A 25 5.01 -13.01 9.96
CA GLN A 25 6.25 -12.45 9.45
C GLN A 25 5.87 -11.33 8.48
N ALA A 26 6.07 -10.09 8.94
CA ALA A 26 6.03 -8.92 8.09
C ALA A 26 7.16 -9.07 7.07
N LEU A 27 6.79 -9.52 5.87
CA LEU A 27 7.66 -9.52 4.71
C LEU A 27 7.99 -8.06 4.41
N ALA A 28 9.16 -7.60 4.88
CA ALA A 28 9.74 -6.35 4.47
C ALA A 28 9.97 -6.46 2.96
N ALA A 29 9.04 -5.88 2.19
CA ALA A 29 9.17 -5.72 0.76
C ALA A 29 10.48 -4.96 0.51
N GLN A 30 11.49 -5.70 0.08
CA GLN A 30 12.78 -5.17 -0.33
C GLN A 30 12.48 -4.18 -1.45
N ALA A 31 12.62 -2.89 -1.14
CA ALA A 31 12.42 -1.82 -2.09
C ALA A 31 13.40 -2.05 -3.25
N ALA A 32 12.88 -2.60 -4.35
CA ALA A 32 13.64 -2.77 -5.58
C ALA A 32 14.21 -1.41 -5.98
N PRO A 33 15.48 -1.35 -6.44
CA PRO A 33 16.10 -0.10 -6.82
C PRO A 33 15.25 0.54 -7.91
N ALA A 34 14.74 1.75 -7.62
CA ALA A 34 13.93 2.52 -8.53
C ALA A 34 14.71 2.68 -9.84
N ALA A 35 14.23 2.03 -10.90
CA ALA A 35 14.75 2.25 -12.25
C ALA A 35 14.85 3.75 -12.47
N THR A 36 15.96 4.25 -12.98
CA THR A 36 16.14 5.69 -13.23
C THR A 36 15.16 6.12 -14.32
N ILE A 37 13.99 6.58 -13.91
CA ILE A 37 12.90 6.90 -14.82
C ILE A 37 13.18 8.26 -15.42
N ALA A 38 13.26 8.32 -16.75
CA ALA A 38 13.35 9.58 -17.48
C ALA A 38 11.97 10.27 -17.48
N VAL A 39 11.67 10.97 -16.39
CA VAL A 39 10.47 11.81 -16.27
C VAL A 39 10.65 13.05 -17.15
N LYS A 40 9.65 13.36 -17.97
CA LYS A 40 9.64 14.56 -18.83
C LYS A 40 8.40 15.40 -18.55
N LYS A 41 8.52 16.70 -18.77
CA LYS A 41 7.37 17.62 -18.79
C LYS A 41 6.31 17.14 -19.79
N ASN A 42 5.05 17.45 -19.49
CA ASN A 42 3.88 17.11 -20.29
C ASN A 42 3.57 15.60 -20.41
N GLN A 43 4.30 14.71 -19.71
CA GLN A 43 3.92 13.31 -19.58
C GLN A 43 2.66 13.17 -18.72
N THR A 44 1.78 12.23 -19.06
CA THR A 44 0.59 11.93 -18.27
C THR A 44 0.97 11.09 -17.06
N ILE A 45 0.47 11.47 -15.89
CA ILE A 45 0.61 10.73 -14.64
C ILE A 45 -0.70 9.97 -14.39
N ILE A 46 -0.59 8.69 -14.08
CA ILE A 46 -1.68 7.82 -13.65
C ILE A 46 -1.42 7.33 -12.23
N ASP A 47 -2.51 7.18 -11.49
CA ASP A 47 -2.57 6.68 -10.13
C ASP A 47 -2.25 5.18 -10.03
N ALA A 48 -2.08 4.67 -8.82
CA ALA A 48 -2.01 3.24 -8.55
C ALA A 48 -3.24 2.48 -9.09
N ASP A 49 -4.43 3.10 -9.01
CA ASP A 49 -5.69 2.58 -9.57
C ASP A 49 -5.77 2.64 -11.12
N GLY A 50 -4.75 3.17 -11.80
CA GLY A 50 -4.76 3.40 -13.26
C GLY A 50 -5.55 4.63 -13.70
N ARG A 51 -5.97 5.49 -12.76
CA ARG A 51 -6.74 6.70 -13.04
C ARG A 51 -5.83 7.86 -13.41
N VAL A 52 -6.23 8.68 -14.39
CA VAL A 52 -5.43 9.84 -14.79
C VAL A 52 -5.47 10.93 -13.71
N LEU A 53 -4.29 11.37 -13.27
CA LEU A 53 -4.12 12.46 -12.31
C LEU A 53 -3.99 13.82 -13.02
N GLY A 54 -3.22 13.83 -14.11
CA GLY A 54 -2.91 15.05 -14.86
C GLY A 54 -1.64 14.89 -15.68
N LYS A 55 -1.09 16.02 -16.13
CA LYS A 55 0.20 16.05 -16.83
C LYS A 55 1.27 16.68 -15.95
N VAL A 56 2.50 16.19 -16.08
CA VAL A 56 3.68 16.78 -15.44
C VAL A 56 3.81 18.23 -15.89
N TYR A 57 3.67 19.14 -14.93
CA TYR A 57 3.88 20.58 -15.10
C TYR A 57 5.38 20.91 -14.98
N GLU A 58 6.02 20.41 -13.93
CA GLU A 58 7.44 20.60 -13.68
C GLU A 58 8.06 19.33 -13.09
N VAL A 59 9.33 19.11 -13.43
CA VAL A 59 10.19 18.06 -12.86
C VAL A 59 11.23 18.77 -12.01
N ASN A 60 11.29 18.42 -10.73
CA ASN A 60 12.28 18.95 -9.80
C ASN A 60 13.18 17.79 -9.36
N ASP A 61 14.23 17.52 -10.14
CA ASP A 61 15.19 16.46 -9.87
C ASP A 61 15.99 16.70 -8.58
N ALA A 62 16.30 17.96 -8.26
CA ALA A 62 17.01 18.32 -7.03
C ALA A 62 16.18 18.04 -5.76
N GLY A 63 14.88 18.25 -5.83
CA GLY A 63 13.93 17.95 -4.76
C GLY A 63 13.35 16.54 -4.81
N GLY A 64 13.57 15.79 -5.90
CA GLY A 64 13.10 14.42 -6.06
C GLY A 64 11.58 14.30 -6.28
N PHE A 65 10.91 15.30 -6.86
CA PHE A 65 9.47 15.26 -7.10
C PHE A 65 9.07 15.86 -8.45
N VAL A 66 7.89 15.46 -8.92
CA VAL A 66 7.20 16.08 -10.05
C VAL A 66 5.98 16.83 -9.55
N THR A 67 5.63 17.92 -10.22
CA THR A 67 4.39 18.65 -9.97
C THR A 67 3.41 18.46 -11.10
N PHE A 68 2.13 18.46 -10.76
CA PHE A 68 1.03 18.53 -11.72
C PHE A 68 -0.09 19.38 -11.15
N THR A 69 -0.93 19.91 -12.03
CA THR A 69 -2.07 20.73 -11.64
C THR A 69 -3.35 19.94 -11.85
N ALA A 70 -4.22 19.90 -10.83
CA ALA A 70 -5.55 19.31 -10.89
C ALA A 70 -6.50 20.13 -10.00
N GLN A 71 -7.78 20.25 -10.38
CA GLN A 71 -8.77 21.01 -9.60
C GLN A 71 -8.29 22.43 -9.19
N MET A 72 -7.58 23.14 -10.09
CA MET A 72 -6.96 24.46 -9.83
C MET A 72 -5.92 24.50 -8.70
N LYS A 73 -5.42 23.35 -8.24
CA LYS A 73 -4.38 23.20 -7.21
C LYS A 73 -3.15 22.51 -7.77
N VAL A 74 -1.99 22.81 -7.20
CA VAL A 74 -0.72 22.17 -7.54
C VAL A 74 -0.46 21.03 -6.55
N TYR A 75 -0.21 19.84 -7.08
CA TYR A 75 0.14 18.65 -6.32
C TYR A 75 1.54 18.20 -6.66
N ARG A 76 2.16 17.46 -5.73
CA ARG A 76 3.51 16.91 -5.84
C ARG A 76 3.48 15.39 -5.72
N VAL A 77 4.22 14.71 -6.58
CA VAL A 77 4.41 13.26 -6.54
C VAL A 77 5.91 12.99 -6.46
N PRO A 78 6.40 12.22 -5.48
CA PRO A 78 7.81 11.84 -5.42
C PRO A 78 8.23 11.06 -6.67
N ILE A 79 9.41 11.32 -7.21
CA ILE A 79 9.94 10.58 -8.36
C ILE A 79 10.17 9.12 -8.00
N SER A 80 10.52 8.83 -6.74
CA SER A 80 10.71 7.47 -6.22
C SER A 80 9.45 6.60 -6.24
N THR A 81 8.26 7.20 -6.24
CA THR A 81 6.99 6.46 -6.34
C THR A 81 6.53 6.27 -7.78
N LEU A 82 7.21 6.90 -8.74
CA LEU A 82 6.87 6.78 -10.15
C LEU A 82 7.42 5.48 -10.74
N SER A 83 6.86 5.08 -11.87
CA SER A 83 7.28 3.97 -12.72
C SER A 83 6.87 4.30 -14.15
N ALA A 84 7.71 3.97 -15.14
CA ALA A 84 7.32 4.15 -16.53
C ALA A 84 6.27 3.12 -16.92
N GLU A 85 5.15 3.58 -17.47
CA GLU A 85 4.10 2.75 -18.07
C GLU A 85 3.90 3.21 -19.53
N GLY A 86 4.77 2.70 -20.41
CA GLY A 86 4.83 3.12 -21.81
C GLY A 86 5.18 4.60 -21.97
N ALA A 87 4.26 5.38 -22.54
CA ALA A 87 4.40 6.83 -22.69
C ALA A 87 3.90 7.64 -21.46
N ARG A 88 3.46 6.95 -20.41
CA ARG A 88 2.87 7.53 -19.20
C ARG A 88 3.72 7.20 -17.98
N LEU A 89 3.46 7.90 -16.88
CA LEU A 89 4.07 7.66 -15.58
C LEU A 89 3.02 7.11 -14.63
N LYS A 90 3.22 5.91 -14.10
CA LYS A 90 2.40 5.35 -13.03
C LYS A 90 3.00 5.72 -11.68
N THR A 91 2.19 6.23 -10.76
CA THR A 91 2.58 6.36 -9.35
C THR A 91 2.05 5.19 -8.54
N SER A 92 2.77 4.79 -7.50
CA SER A 92 2.27 3.87 -6.47
C SER A 92 1.33 4.53 -5.47
N LEU A 93 1.18 5.86 -5.52
CA LEU A 93 0.24 6.60 -4.68
C LEU A 93 -1.18 6.55 -5.23
N THR A 94 -2.16 6.61 -4.31
CA THR A 94 -3.58 6.82 -4.64
C THR A 94 -3.95 8.29 -4.60
N ARG A 95 -5.03 8.68 -5.30
CA ARG A 95 -5.55 10.06 -5.31
C ARG A 95 -5.73 10.63 -3.90
N LYS A 96 -6.32 9.82 -3.01
CA LYS A 96 -6.52 10.19 -1.61
C LYS A 96 -5.19 10.46 -0.89
N ALA A 97 -4.15 9.67 -1.16
CA ALA A 97 -2.83 9.87 -0.56
C ALA A 97 -2.13 11.14 -1.07
N ILE A 98 -2.45 11.59 -2.28
CA ILE A 98 -1.94 12.84 -2.88
C ILE A 98 -2.76 14.07 -2.40
N GLY A 99 -3.96 13.84 -1.85
CA GLY A 99 -4.88 14.89 -1.41
C GLY A 99 -5.89 15.34 -2.49
N LEU A 100 -6.15 14.46 -3.47
CA LEU A 100 -7.12 14.61 -4.55
C LEU A 100 -8.50 14.04 -4.23
#